data_AF-A0A6P5MTA6-F1
#
_entry.id   AF-A0A6P5MTA6-F1
#
_cell.length_a   1.000
_cell.length_b   1.000
_cell.length_c   1.000
_cell.angle_alpha   90.00
_cell.angle_beta   90.00
_cell.angle_gamma   90.00
#
_symmetry.space_group_name_H-M   'P 1'
#
loop_
_entity.id
_entity.type
_entity.pdbx_description
1 polymer ?
#
loop_
_entity_poly.entity_id
_entity_poly.type
_entity_poly.pdbx_seq_one_letter_code
_entity_poly.pdbx_strand_id
1 'polypeptide(L)'
;MGKRRKQMRAAVDRDVISSLPDEILCHILSFLPTRTSVATSVLSRRWRYLWKKVHVLDLNDDFLFTPERSHDEAKGRFLNLLYEFEPLLAPIRKFRLSCWVGGNGYRDLLDWIDYFIRNVSELYFSLRSDGRIYNWDAFFFYNKSLVSLVLDGNMNILLDYSDPTASKTIFPSLQNLELHINHLNLDVLLSGCPALETLKFRTDDTDFASEAIHMPRPLKSLTFEEQYSHSENVTLELLEVNTPSLEYLCLRLRGCYKQILVCDYPNVKKACLDIFLKPRHVAWVPKLLRALCKTKFLWLQVSTIECLIRAPVLDLPDFCNLIQLQLDFYRFNSRLLIDLLRNCPKLQALKIYTSEFIDDHLRKSYRNSHKRNGWTQPLSVPNCIVSHLNTVEYRGYQDTPEEHEFTAYILQRGLVLKTMRIHAKYDDLGLKRHMALSEIQRGSSMCRLEVH
;
A
#
# COMPACT_ATOMS: atom_id res chain seq x y z
N MET A 1 -31.80 25.04 -56.38
CA MET A 1 -30.82 24.28 -55.56
C MET A 1 -30.38 24.95 -54.24
N GLY A 2 -30.87 26.15 -53.87
CA GLY A 2 -30.38 26.90 -52.68
C GLY A 2 -31.02 26.55 -51.32
N LYS A 3 -32.25 26.02 -51.27
CA LYS A 3 -32.93 25.71 -49.99
C LYS A 3 -32.46 24.40 -49.34
N ARG A 4 -32.19 23.35 -50.12
CA ARG A 4 -31.68 22.05 -49.60
C ARG A 4 -30.26 22.13 -49.04
N ARG A 5 -29.38 22.94 -49.62
CA ARG A 5 -28.01 23.19 -49.08
C ARG A 5 -28.04 23.97 -47.76
N LYS A 6 -29.03 24.84 -47.53
CA LYS A 6 -29.22 25.54 -46.23
C LYS A 6 -29.73 24.60 -45.13
N GLN A 7 -30.61 23.65 -45.45
CA GLN A 7 -31.09 22.64 -44.50
C GLN A 7 -30.05 21.56 -44.15
N MET A 8 -29.21 21.14 -45.11
CA MET A 8 -28.11 20.18 -44.83
C MET A 8 -26.98 20.79 -43.98
N ARG A 9 -26.69 22.10 -44.10
CA ARG A 9 -25.72 22.77 -43.23
C ARG A 9 -26.22 22.93 -41.78
N ALA A 10 -27.54 23.04 -41.57
CA ALA A 10 -28.12 23.16 -40.24
C ALA A 10 -28.16 21.84 -39.43
N ALA A 11 -27.92 20.69 -40.07
CA ALA A 11 -27.95 19.39 -39.41
C ALA A 11 -26.59 18.97 -38.82
N VAL A 12 -25.49 19.61 -39.21
CA VAL A 12 -24.12 19.26 -38.80
C VAL A 12 -23.67 20.00 -37.53
N ASP A 13 -24.48 20.95 -37.05
CA ASP A 13 -24.11 21.86 -35.95
C ASP A 13 -25.09 21.82 -34.77
N ARG A 14 -25.84 20.71 -34.62
CA ARG A 14 -26.63 20.50 -33.40
C ARG A 14 -25.67 20.09 -32.30
N ASP A 15 -25.49 20.98 -31.34
CA ASP A 15 -24.86 20.69 -30.06
C ASP A 15 -25.66 19.58 -29.34
N VAL A 16 -25.25 18.33 -29.58
CA VAL A 16 -25.87 17.12 -29.03
C VAL A 16 -25.75 17.14 -27.50
N ILE A 17 -24.65 17.67 -26.96
CA ILE A 17 -24.41 17.70 -25.51
C ILE A 17 -25.43 18.64 -24.86
N SER A 18 -25.65 19.83 -25.42
CA SER A 18 -26.68 20.76 -24.91
C SER A 18 -28.11 20.22 -25.03
N SER A 19 -28.36 19.16 -25.80
CA SER A 19 -29.68 18.50 -25.90
C SER A 19 -29.93 17.43 -24.84
N LEU A 20 -28.89 16.99 -24.11
CA LEU A 20 -29.03 15.96 -23.07
C LEU A 20 -29.80 16.49 -21.85
N PRO A 21 -30.53 15.65 -21.08
CA PRO A 21 -31.12 16.02 -19.80
C PRO A 21 -30.07 16.40 -18.74
N ASP A 22 -30.48 17.20 -17.75
CA ASP A 22 -29.58 17.68 -16.68
C ASP A 22 -28.94 16.51 -15.92
N GLU A 23 -29.68 15.43 -15.68
CA GLU A 23 -29.22 14.25 -14.97
C GLU A 23 -28.05 13.57 -15.69
N ILE A 24 -28.14 13.49 -17.02
CA ILE A 24 -27.07 12.93 -17.85
C ILE A 24 -25.85 13.86 -17.87
N LEU A 25 -26.08 15.17 -17.96
CA LEU A 25 -25.00 16.14 -17.86
C LEU A 25 -24.29 16.07 -16.50
N CYS A 26 -25.04 15.97 -15.40
CA CYS A 26 -24.47 15.81 -14.06
C CYS A 26 -23.70 14.49 -13.92
N HIS A 27 -24.19 13.40 -14.54
CA HIS A 27 -23.47 12.14 -14.60
C HIS A 27 -22.16 12.27 -15.39
N ILE A 28 -22.16 12.95 -16.54
CA ILE A 28 -20.94 13.25 -17.30
C ILE A 28 -19.96 14.07 -16.46
N LEU A 29 -20.44 15.14 -15.81
CA LEU A 29 -19.64 15.98 -14.92
C LEU A 29 -19.09 15.21 -13.72
N SER A 30 -19.75 14.13 -13.27
CA SER A 30 -19.26 13.29 -12.16
C SER A 30 -17.99 12.49 -12.50
N PHE A 31 -17.65 12.35 -13.78
CA PHE A 31 -16.40 11.75 -14.24
C PHE A 31 -15.26 12.75 -14.43
N LEU A 32 -15.55 14.05 -14.34
CA LEU A 32 -14.55 15.10 -14.49
C LEU A 32 -14.03 15.51 -13.10
N PRO A 33 -12.77 15.96 -13.00
CA PRO A 33 -12.28 16.62 -11.79
C PRO A 33 -13.19 17.81 -11.45
N THR A 34 -13.48 18.04 -10.15
CA THR A 34 -14.43 19.08 -9.69
C THR A 34 -14.17 20.44 -10.32
N ARG A 35 -12.89 20.83 -10.42
CA ARG A 35 -12.49 22.09 -11.05
C ARG A 35 -12.93 22.17 -12.51
N THR A 36 -12.76 21.10 -13.28
CA THR A 36 -13.19 21.03 -14.68
C THR A 36 -14.71 21.07 -14.76
N SER A 37 -15.41 20.40 -13.84
CA SER A 37 -16.87 20.45 -13.74
C SER A 37 -17.38 21.86 -13.46
N VAL A 38 -16.77 22.57 -12.51
CA VAL A 38 -17.08 23.98 -12.22
C VAL A 38 -16.75 24.87 -13.42
N ALA A 39 -15.65 24.62 -14.14
CA ALA A 39 -15.29 25.40 -15.32
C ALA A 39 -16.33 25.31 -16.44
N THR A 40 -17.11 24.24 -16.52
CA THR A 40 -18.22 24.15 -17.48
C THR A 40 -19.34 25.18 -17.22
N SER A 41 -19.37 25.81 -16.04
CA SER A 41 -20.36 26.85 -15.69
C SER A 41 -20.37 28.06 -16.62
N VAL A 42 -19.27 28.31 -17.35
CA VAL A 42 -19.16 29.42 -18.30
C VAL A 42 -19.74 29.10 -19.69
N LEU A 43 -20.07 27.83 -19.97
CA LEU A 43 -20.54 27.40 -21.30
C LEU A 43 -21.91 28.00 -21.64
N SER A 44 -22.84 28.03 -20.68
CA SER A 44 -24.14 28.70 -20.84
C SER A 44 -24.85 28.89 -19.51
N ARG A 45 -25.98 29.63 -19.52
CA ARG A 45 -26.85 29.79 -18.34
C ARG A 45 -27.31 28.46 -17.75
N ARG A 46 -27.52 27.43 -18.59
CA ARG A 46 -27.93 26.09 -18.14
C ARG A 46 -26.81 25.40 -17.35
N TRP A 47 -25.58 25.50 -17.83
CA TRP A 47 -24.41 24.86 -17.21
C TRP A 47 -23.96 25.52 -15.92
N ARG A 48 -24.33 26.79 -15.71
CA ARG A 48 -23.90 27.62 -14.56
C ARG A 48 -24.01 26.91 -13.21
N TYR A 49 -25.03 26.07 -13.02
CA TYR A 49 -25.33 25.41 -11.74
C TYR A 49 -25.36 23.88 -11.82
N LEU A 50 -25.03 23.26 -12.96
CA LEU A 50 -25.08 21.78 -13.09
C LEU A 50 -24.07 21.09 -12.16
N TRP A 51 -22.88 21.65 -12.02
CA TRP A 51 -21.85 21.12 -11.13
C TRP A 51 -22.31 21.04 -9.66
N LYS A 52 -23.27 21.89 -9.23
CA LYS A 52 -23.85 21.86 -7.88
C LYS A 52 -24.73 20.63 -7.62
N LYS A 53 -25.16 19.93 -8.67
CA LYS A 53 -25.96 18.71 -8.61
C LYS A 53 -25.09 17.43 -8.68
N VAL A 54 -23.77 17.56 -8.77
CA VAL A 54 -22.85 16.42 -8.85
C VAL A 54 -22.62 15.85 -7.45
N HIS A 55 -22.79 14.54 -7.30
CA HIS A 55 -22.70 13.83 -6.01
C HIS A 55 -21.27 13.42 -5.62
N VAL A 56 -20.27 13.88 -6.38
CA VAL A 56 -18.84 13.56 -6.20
C VAL A 56 -18.07 14.87 -6.18
N LEU A 57 -17.38 15.14 -5.08
CA LEU A 57 -16.52 16.31 -4.95
C LEU A 57 -15.09 15.85 -4.61
N ASP A 58 -14.15 16.24 -5.46
CA ASP A 58 -12.70 16.12 -5.27
C ASP A 58 -12.08 17.52 -5.24
N LEU A 59 -11.63 17.93 -4.06
CA LEU A 59 -11.06 19.23 -3.78
C LEU A 59 -9.61 19.05 -3.32
N ASN A 60 -8.68 19.71 -4.00
CA ASN A 60 -7.29 19.83 -3.57
C ASN A 60 -6.83 21.27 -3.63
N ASP A 61 -5.87 21.65 -2.80
CA ASP A 61 -5.30 23.01 -2.79
C ASP A 61 -3.96 23.11 -3.53
N ASP A 62 -3.47 22.02 -4.13
CA ASP A 62 -2.17 21.96 -4.84
C ASP A 62 -2.02 23.08 -5.88
N PHE A 63 -3.10 23.42 -6.58
CA PHE A 63 -3.10 24.47 -7.60
C PHE A 63 -3.07 25.90 -7.04
N LEU A 64 -3.28 26.06 -5.73
CA LEU A 64 -3.24 27.35 -5.06
C LEU A 64 -1.82 27.71 -4.60
N PHE A 65 -0.88 26.76 -4.56
CA PHE A 65 0.50 27.06 -4.25
C PHE A 65 1.23 27.54 -5.50
N THR A 66 1.67 28.79 -5.48
CA THR A 66 2.60 29.35 -6.48
C THR A 66 3.78 29.98 -5.75
N PRO A 67 4.97 30.08 -6.37
CA PRO A 67 6.14 30.69 -5.73
C PRO A 67 5.89 32.10 -5.19
N GLU A 68 4.96 32.84 -5.80
CA GLU A 68 4.60 34.20 -5.45
C GLU A 68 3.53 34.30 -4.35
N ARG A 69 2.87 33.18 -3.98
CA ARG A 69 1.76 33.17 -3.03
C ARG A 69 2.20 32.53 -1.72
N SER A 70 1.93 33.21 -0.60
CA SER A 70 2.17 32.62 0.72
C SER A 70 1.22 31.44 0.97
N HIS A 71 1.63 30.51 1.84
CA HIS A 71 0.80 29.36 2.20
C HIS A 71 -0.52 29.80 2.85
N ASP A 72 -0.50 30.87 3.66
CA ASP A 72 -1.68 31.42 4.32
C ASP A 72 -2.68 32.04 3.33
N GLU A 73 -2.19 32.73 2.28
CA GLU A 73 -3.05 33.26 1.23
C GLU A 73 -3.71 32.15 0.39
N ALA A 74 -2.94 31.12 0.03
CA ALA A 74 -3.47 29.95 -0.66
C ALA A 74 -4.56 29.27 0.18
N LYS A 75 -4.29 29.07 1.48
CA LYS A 75 -5.24 28.51 2.43
C LYS A 75 -6.51 29.35 2.57
N GLY A 76 -6.39 30.67 2.73
CA GLY A 76 -7.56 31.55 2.86
C GLY A 76 -8.46 31.48 1.62
N ARG A 77 -7.88 31.44 0.42
CA ARG A 77 -8.64 31.23 -0.82
C ARG A 77 -9.31 29.86 -0.86
N PHE A 78 -8.63 28.82 -0.38
CA PHE A 78 -9.19 27.49 -0.32
C PHE A 78 -10.38 27.41 0.64
N LEU A 79 -10.25 27.96 1.85
CA LEU A 79 -11.35 28.01 2.82
C LEU A 79 -12.54 28.81 2.28
N ASN A 80 -12.30 29.94 1.61
CA ASN A 80 -13.37 30.69 0.94
C ASN A 80 -14.07 29.86 -0.13
N LEU A 81 -13.31 29.08 -0.93
CA LEU A 81 -13.91 28.14 -1.87
C LEU A 81 -14.75 27.09 -1.13
N LEU A 82 -14.26 26.50 -0.05
CA LEU A 82 -15.03 25.56 0.78
C LEU A 82 -16.33 26.18 1.28
N TYR A 83 -16.31 27.42 1.78
CA TYR A 83 -17.53 28.12 2.21
C TYR A 83 -18.51 28.36 1.05
N GLU A 84 -18.05 28.56 -0.19
CA GLU A 84 -18.93 28.62 -1.37
C GLU A 84 -19.60 27.28 -1.70
N PHE A 85 -19.05 26.17 -1.21
CA PHE A 85 -19.65 24.83 -1.27
C PHE A 85 -20.65 24.56 -0.12
N GLU A 86 -21.13 25.61 0.59
CA GLU A 86 -22.16 25.56 1.65
C GLU A 86 -23.11 24.37 1.46
N PRO A 87 -23.30 23.51 2.49
CA PRO A 87 -23.66 22.11 2.31
C PRO A 87 -24.87 21.96 1.40
N LEU A 88 -24.56 21.59 0.16
CA LEU A 88 -25.47 21.57 -0.96
C LEU A 88 -26.69 20.71 -0.61
N LEU A 89 -27.88 21.22 -0.93
CA LEU A 89 -29.20 20.57 -0.78
C LEU A 89 -29.33 19.19 -1.47
N ALA A 90 -28.24 18.65 -2.05
CA ALA A 90 -28.17 17.35 -2.69
C ALA A 90 -27.21 16.42 -1.92
N PRO A 91 -27.61 15.16 -1.64
CA PRO A 91 -26.78 14.23 -0.88
C PRO A 91 -25.49 13.90 -1.64
N ILE A 92 -24.34 14.27 -1.06
CA ILE A 92 -23.01 13.96 -1.62
C ILE A 92 -22.70 12.50 -1.31
N ARG A 93 -22.44 11.72 -2.35
CA ARG A 93 -22.09 10.30 -2.22
C ARG A 93 -20.63 10.13 -1.83
N LYS A 94 -19.74 10.87 -2.52
CA LYS A 94 -18.29 10.76 -2.38
C LYS A 94 -17.67 12.13 -2.18
N PHE A 95 -16.87 12.28 -1.13
CA PHE A 95 -16.14 13.50 -0.85
C PHE A 95 -14.64 13.19 -0.68
N ARG A 96 -13.81 13.95 -1.39
CA ARG A 96 -12.36 13.88 -1.34
C ARG A 96 -11.81 15.28 -1.09
N LEU A 97 -11.06 15.42 0.00
CA LEU A 97 -10.32 16.63 0.32
C LEU A 97 -8.84 16.29 0.50
N SER A 98 -7.97 17.01 -0.18
CA SER A 98 -6.54 17.01 0.13
C SER A 98 -6.06 18.44 0.29
N CYS A 99 -5.63 18.82 1.48
CA CYS A 99 -5.18 20.18 1.72
C CYS A 99 -4.04 20.29 2.71
N TRP A 100 -3.29 21.38 2.59
CA TRP A 100 -2.32 21.80 3.59
C TRP A 100 -3.04 22.45 4.78
N VAL A 101 -2.67 22.02 5.97
CA VAL A 101 -3.17 22.54 7.23
C VAL A 101 -1.98 23.07 8.02
N GLY A 102 -1.91 24.40 8.12
CA GLY A 102 -0.99 25.13 8.99
C GLY A 102 -1.72 26.27 9.71
N GLY A 103 -1.35 26.61 10.94
CA GLY A 103 -1.96 27.71 11.71
C GLY A 103 -3.40 27.45 12.20
N ASN A 104 -4.16 28.53 12.46
CA ASN A 104 -5.43 28.49 13.22
C ASN A 104 -6.66 27.91 12.49
N GLY A 105 -6.65 27.83 11.15
CA GLY A 105 -7.78 27.31 10.36
C GLY A 105 -7.89 25.77 10.31
N TYR A 106 -7.45 25.06 11.36
CA TYR A 106 -7.62 23.61 11.50
C TYR A 106 -9.03 23.25 12.00
N ARG A 107 -9.62 24.09 12.87
CA ARG A 107 -10.95 23.84 13.44
C ARG A 107 -12.05 23.83 12.39
N ASP A 108 -12.03 24.79 11.46
CA ASP A 108 -13.01 24.85 10.37
C ASP A 108 -13.00 23.59 9.49
N LEU A 109 -11.81 22.98 9.32
CA LEU A 109 -11.65 21.73 8.59
C LEU A 109 -12.17 20.52 9.38
N LEU A 110 -12.05 20.52 10.72
CA LEU A 110 -12.65 19.50 11.56
C LEU A 110 -14.17 19.50 11.49
N ASP A 111 -14.80 20.67 11.49
CA ASP A 111 -16.25 20.79 11.34
C ASP A 111 -16.73 20.21 9.99
N TRP A 112 -15.94 20.44 8.94
CA TRP A 112 -16.13 19.82 7.63
C TRP A 112 -16.00 18.31 7.69
N ILE A 113 -14.93 17.79 8.29
CA ILE A 113 -14.70 16.35 8.42
C ILE A 113 -15.89 15.71 9.14
N ASP A 114 -16.31 16.26 10.28
CA ASP A 114 -17.45 15.76 11.04
C ASP A 114 -18.74 15.80 10.20
N TYR A 115 -18.99 16.88 9.46
CA TYR A 115 -20.14 16.96 8.56
C TYR A 115 -20.12 15.85 7.50
N PHE A 116 -19.03 15.70 6.76
CA PHE A 116 -18.97 14.72 5.67
C PHE A 116 -18.96 13.29 6.19
N ILE A 117 -18.29 13.01 7.31
CA ILE A 117 -18.33 11.70 7.97
C ILE A 117 -19.75 11.23 8.23
N ARG A 118 -20.69 12.14 8.53
CA ARG A 118 -22.10 11.80 8.80
C ARG A 118 -22.98 11.65 7.56
N ASN A 119 -22.58 12.27 6.44
CA ASN A 119 -23.49 12.50 5.31
C ASN A 119 -23.08 11.78 4.01
N VAL A 120 -21.88 11.17 3.96
CA VAL A 120 -21.37 10.53 2.73
C VAL A 120 -21.21 9.02 2.86
N SER A 121 -21.10 8.36 1.70
CA SER A 121 -20.80 6.92 1.61
C SER A 121 -19.32 6.62 1.39
N GLU A 122 -18.58 7.56 0.78
CA GLU A 122 -17.15 7.43 0.52
C GLU A 122 -16.46 8.73 0.92
N LEU A 123 -15.48 8.62 1.82
CA LEU A 123 -14.76 9.76 2.34
C LEU A 123 -13.25 9.58 2.23
N TYR A 124 -12.59 10.59 1.68
CA TYR A 124 -11.14 10.70 1.66
C TYR A 124 -10.73 12.06 2.20
N PHE A 125 -9.92 12.06 3.25
CA PHE A 125 -9.27 13.25 3.78
C PHE A 125 -7.77 12.99 3.89
N SER A 126 -6.98 13.86 3.25
CA SER A 126 -5.52 13.90 3.40
C SER A 126 -5.09 15.31 3.80
N LEU A 127 -4.67 15.46 5.05
CA LEU A 127 -4.24 16.71 5.65
C LEU A 127 -2.72 16.74 5.75
N ARG A 128 -2.09 17.48 4.85
CA ARG A 128 -0.65 17.73 4.89
C ARG A 128 -0.39 18.81 5.93
N SER A 129 0.56 18.62 6.85
CA SER A 129 0.82 19.60 7.91
C SER A 129 2.23 20.16 7.90
N ASP A 130 2.40 21.27 8.62
CA ASP A 130 3.68 21.89 8.95
C ASP A 130 4.53 21.08 9.96
N GLY A 131 4.17 19.80 10.20
CA GLY A 131 4.79 18.93 11.20
C GLY A 131 4.12 19.00 12.58
N ARG A 132 3.13 19.90 12.78
CA ARG A 132 2.34 19.90 14.02
C ARG A 132 1.38 18.71 14.06
N ILE A 133 1.21 18.20 15.28
CA ILE A 133 0.20 17.21 15.63
C ILE A 133 -1.09 17.93 15.98
N TYR A 134 -2.20 17.48 15.42
CA TYR A 134 -3.50 18.04 15.76
C TYR A 134 -4.39 17.03 16.48
N ASN A 135 -5.02 17.46 17.56
CA ASN A 135 -6.00 16.63 18.27
C ASN A 135 -7.39 16.85 17.66
N TRP A 136 -8.11 15.77 17.45
CA TRP A 136 -9.49 15.76 16.99
C TRP A 136 -10.31 14.91 17.95
N ASP A 137 -11.20 15.58 18.67
CA ASP A 137 -12.18 14.93 19.52
C ASP A 137 -13.32 14.44 18.63
N ALA A 138 -13.34 13.13 18.42
CA ALA A 138 -14.19 12.44 17.47
C ALA A 138 -15.60 12.19 18.05
N PHE A 139 -16.31 13.26 18.42
CA PHE A 139 -17.64 13.18 19.03
C PHE A 139 -18.71 12.53 18.14
N PHE A 140 -18.48 12.45 16.82
CA PHE A 140 -19.51 12.11 15.84
C PHE A 140 -19.11 11.03 14.83
N PHE A 141 -18.25 10.10 15.22
CA PHE A 141 -18.00 8.89 14.43
C PHE A 141 -19.23 7.98 14.48
N TYR A 142 -20.27 8.35 13.73
CA TYR A 142 -21.46 7.54 13.54
C TYR A 142 -22.03 7.80 12.15
N ASN A 143 -21.94 6.80 11.28
CA ASN A 143 -22.57 6.85 9.96
C ASN A 143 -22.96 5.45 9.50
N LYS A 144 -24.27 5.28 9.22
CA LYS A 144 -24.83 4.00 8.75
C LYS A 144 -24.57 3.69 7.28
N SER A 145 -24.24 4.70 6.48
CA SER A 145 -24.07 4.65 5.03
C SER A 145 -22.61 4.72 4.57
N LEU A 146 -21.66 5.02 5.46
CA LEU A 146 -20.24 5.09 5.13
C LEU A 146 -19.71 3.68 4.81
N VAL A 147 -19.20 3.51 3.60
CA VAL A 147 -18.64 2.25 3.06
C VAL A 147 -17.12 2.32 2.96
N SER A 148 -16.56 3.51 2.71
CA SER A 148 -15.11 3.73 2.61
C SER A 148 -14.69 4.99 3.36
N LEU A 149 -13.69 4.85 4.22
CA LEU A 149 -13.08 5.95 4.98
C LEU A 149 -11.56 5.91 4.80
N VAL A 150 -11.00 7.02 4.31
CA VAL A 150 -9.55 7.26 4.27
C VAL A 150 -9.26 8.52 5.05
N LEU A 151 -8.47 8.40 6.12
CA LEU A 151 -7.98 9.51 6.91
C LEU A 151 -6.46 9.46 6.94
N ASP A 152 -5.83 10.51 6.43
CA ASP A 152 -4.39 10.64 6.32
C ASP A 152 -3.98 12.02 6.85
N GLY A 153 -3.10 12.04 7.84
CA GLY A 153 -2.54 13.28 8.37
C GLY A 153 -1.93 13.13 9.75
N ASN A 154 -1.21 14.17 10.17
CA ASN A 154 -0.51 14.23 11.45
C ASN A 154 -1.50 14.56 12.59
N MET A 155 -2.38 13.61 12.92
CA MET A 155 -3.51 13.80 13.85
C MET A 155 -3.59 12.73 14.94
N ASN A 156 -4.07 13.14 16.11
CA ASN A 156 -4.53 12.28 17.19
C ASN A 156 -6.05 12.28 17.21
N ILE A 157 -6.67 11.11 17.16
CA ILE A 157 -8.12 10.95 17.24
C ILE A 157 -8.47 10.46 18.64
N LEU A 158 -9.15 11.32 19.40
CA LEU A 158 -9.64 11.03 20.74
C LEU A 158 -11.12 10.64 20.62
N LEU A 159 -11.40 9.35 20.81
CA LEU A 159 -12.78 8.85 20.88
C LEU A 159 -13.36 9.20 22.25
N ASP A 160 -14.50 9.89 22.29
CA ASP A 160 -15.21 10.17 23.55
C ASP A 160 -16.00 8.94 24.00
N TYR A 161 -15.78 8.51 25.24
CA TYR A 161 -16.40 7.33 25.88
C TYR A 161 -17.51 7.71 26.85
N SER A 162 -17.92 8.99 26.89
CA SER A 162 -18.85 9.51 27.89
C SER A 162 -20.27 8.93 27.80
N ASP A 163 -20.65 8.27 26.70
CA ASP A 163 -21.97 7.66 26.53
C ASP A 163 -21.94 6.11 26.45
N PRO A 164 -22.19 5.41 27.58
CA PRO A 164 -22.31 3.95 27.61
C PRO A 164 -23.58 3.39 26.93
N THR A 165 -24.49 4.24 26.44
CA THR A 165 -25.70 3.84 25.70
C THR A 165 -25.59 3.97 24.18
N ALA A 166 -24.51 4.60 23.67
CA ALA A 166 -24.23 4.65 22.25
C ALA A 166 -23.99 3.22 21.74
N SER A 167 -24.95 2.72 20.95
CA SER A 167 -24.88 1.45 20.23
C SER A 167 -23.45 1.21 19.74
N LYS A 168 -22.85 0.10 20.16
CA LYS A 168 -21.45 -0.36 19.92
C LYS A 168 -20.97 -0.35 18.46
N THR A 169 -21.78 0.11 17.51
CA THR A 169 -21.51 0.12 16.08
C THR A 169 -21.40 1.55 15.56
N ILE A 170 -20.15 1.98 15.37
CA ILE A 170 -19.73 3.29 14.87
C ILE A 170 -20.03 3.40 13.37
N PHE A 171 -19.56 2.43 12.58
CA PHE A 171 -19.75 2.38 11.14
C PHE A 171 -20.22 0.98 10.68
N PRO A 172 -21.53 0.68 10.75
CA PRO A 172 -22.07 -0.65 10.46
C PRO A 172 -21.83 -1.14 9.03
N SER A 173 -21.72 -0.22 8.07
CA SER A 173 -21.59 -0.53 6.63
C SER A 173 -20.16 -0.35 6.10
N LEU A 174 -19.21 0.01 6.96
CA LEU A 174 -17.84 0.30 6.53
C LEU A 174 -17.13 -0.98 6.10
N GLN A 175 -16.70 -1.00 4.84
CA GLN A 175 -15.99 -2.13 4.24
C GLN A 175 -14.51 -1.82 4.05
N ASN A 176 -14.16 -0.56 3.83
CA ASN A 176 -12.78 -0.11 3.61
C ASN A 176 -12.41 0.97 4.60
N LEU A 177 -11.32 0.76 5.33
CA LEU A 177 -10.76 1.71 6.28
C LEU A 177 -9.26 1.85 6.02
N GLU A 178 -8.83 3.06 5.66
CA GLU A 178 -7.43 3.43 5.56
C GLU A 178 -7.15 4.57 6.55
N LEU A 179 -6.22 4.35 7.45
CA LEU A 179 -5.84 5.30 8.48
C LEU A 179 -4.33 5.47 8.46
N HIS A 180 -3.89 6.71 8.33
CA HIS A 180 -2.52 7.15 8.58
C HIS A 180 -2.61 8.32 9.55
N ILE A 181 -2.51 7.98 10.82
CA ILE A 181 -2.72 8.89 11.95
C ILE A 181 -1.73 8.54 13.06
N ASN A 182 -1.48 9.49 13.95
CA ASN A 182 -0.51 9.30 15.03
C ASN A 182 -1.10 8.43 16.13
N HIS A 183 -2.25 8.81 16.69
CA HIS A 183 -2.84 8.14 17.84
C HIS A 183 -4.33 7.87 17.62
N LEU A 184 -4.76 6.63 17.86
CA LEU A 184 -6.16 6.20 17.88
C LEU A 184 -6.26 4.86 18.63
N ASN A 185 -7.29 4.72 19.47
CA ASN A 185 -7.67 3.41 19.98
C ASN A 185 -8.32 2.56 18.86
N LEU A 186 -7.49 1.79 18.16
CA LEU A 186 -7.91 1.02 17.00
C LEU A 186 -8.91 -0.09 17.36
N ASP A 187 -8.76 -0.74 18.52
CA ASP A 187 -9.68 -1.79 18.98
C ASP A 187 -11.12 -1.30 19.09
N VAL A 188 -11.28 -0.12 19.70
CA VAL A 188 -12.59 0.51 19.86
C VAL A 188 -13.19 0.80 18.49
N LEU A 189 -12.43 1.40 17.58
CA LEU A 189 -12.91 1.70 16.23
C LEU A 189 -13.31 0.44 15.47
N LEU A 190 -12.46 -0.60 15.49
CA LEU A 190 -12.69 -1.86 14.79
C LEU A 190 -13.89 -2.63 15.36
N SER A 191 -14.09 -2.60 16.67
CA SER A 191 -15.28 -3.19 17.31
C SER A 191 -16.58 -2.55 16.80
N GLY A 192 -16.52 -1.29 16.37
CA GLY A 192 -17.61 -0.55 15.77
C GLY A 192 -17.80 -0.72 14.26
N CYS A 193 -16.95 -1.52 13.59
CA CYS A 193 -16.94 -1.71 12.14
C CYS A 193 -17.15 -3.20 11.76
N PRO A 194 -18.36 -3.77 12.00
CA PRO A 194 -18.59 -5.20 11.86
C PRO A 194 -18.54 -5.72 10.41
N ALA A 195 -18.68 -4.85 9.41
CA ALA A 195 -18.66 -5.22 7.98
C ALA A 195 -17.28 -5.02 7.31
N LEU A 196 -16.23 -4.72 8.08
CA LEU A 196 -14.94 -4.33 7.53
C LEU A 196 -14.23 -5.48 6.80
N GLU A 197 -13.96 -5.28 5.51
CA GLU A 197 -13.27 -6.27 4.66
C GLU A 197 -11.81 -5.88 4.38
N THR A 198 -11.51 -4.59 4.33
CA THR A 198 -10.18 -4.04 4.04
C THR A 198 -9.76 -3.05 5.12
N LEU A 199 -8.62 -3.32 5.77
CA LEU A 199 -7.99 -2.43 6.73
C LEU A 199 -6.56 -2.12 6.25
N LYS A 200 -6.25 -0.84 6.09
CA LYS A 200 -4.88 -0.33 6.01
C LYS A 200 -4.65 0.62 7.16
N PHE A 201 -3.76 0.25 8.06
CA PHE A 201 -3.44 1.03 9.24
C PHE A 201 -1.95 1.34 9.24
N ARG A 202 -1.61 2.62 9.23
CA ARG A 202 -0.26 3.12 9.42
C ARG A 202 -0.24 3.98 10.67
N THR A 203 0.60 3.60 11.62
CA THR A 203 0.78 4.32 12.87
C THR A 203 2.16 4.95 12.96
N ASP A 204 2.14 6.20 13.41
CA ASP A 204 3.32 6.97 13.74
C ASP A 204 3.54 7.04 15.26
N ASP A 205 2.59 6.50 16.06
CA ASP A 205 2.71 6.45 17.51
C ASP A 205 3.89 5.57 17.96
N THR A 206 4.69 6.11 18.86
CA THR A 206 5.63 5.34 19.67
C THR A 206 5.03 4.84 20.98
N ASP A 207 3.86 5.37 21.37
CA ASP A 207 3.18 5.12 22.65
C ASP A 207 1.90 4.29 22.46
N PHE A 208 1.80 3.55 21.36
CA PHE A 208 0.71 2.60 21.11
C PHE A 208 0.59 1.68 22.34
N ALA A 209 -0.50 1.79 23.09
CA ALA A 209 -0.68 1.11 24.38
C ALA A 209 -1.56 -0.15 24.30
N SER A 210 -2.03 -0.55 23.11
CA SER A 210 -2.85 -1.76 22.98
C SER A 210 -1.97 -2.99 22.81
N GLU A 211 -2.06 -3.90 23.79
CA GLU A 211 -1.36 -5.20 23.80
C GLU A 211 -1.98 -6.23 22.84
N ALA A 212 -3.20 -6.00 22.33
CA ALA A 212 -3.88 -6.94 21.43
C ALA A 212 -4.93 -6.24 20.57
N ILE A 213 -4.71 -6.20 19.25
CA ILE A 213 -5.64 -5.60 18.30
C ILE A 213 -6.62 -6.66 17.78
N HIS A 214 -7.88 -6.58 18.19
CA HIS A 214 -8.96 -7.47 17.81
C HIS A 214 -9.50 -7.10 16.44
N MET A 215 -9.03 -7.84 15.45
CA MET A 215 -9.42 -7.62 14.07
C MET A 215 -10.86 -8.10 13.79
N PRO A 216 -11.63 -7.41 12.93
CA PRO A 216 -12.96 -7.85 12.53
C PRO A 216 -12.94 -9.22 11.84
N ARG A 217 -13.90 -10.09 12.18
CA ARG A 217 -14.02 -11.43 11.59
C ARG A 217 -14.14 -11.47 10.05
N PRO A 218 -14.83 -10.54 9.36
CA PRO A 218 -14.94 -10.57 7.90
C PRO A 218 -13.72 -9.99 7.18
N LEU A 219 -12.68 -9.55 7.90
CA LEU A 219 -11.51 -8.93 7.30
C LEU A 219 -10.81 -9.89 6.31
N LYS A 220 -10.72 -9.45 5.05
CA LYS A 220 -10.09 -10.18 3.94
C LYS A 220 -8.72 -9.62 3.59
N SER A 221 -8.48 -8.33 3.86
CA SER A 221 -7.23 -7.66 3.52
C SER A 221 -6.74 -6.80 4.67
N LEU A 222 -5.54 -7.09 5.16
CA LEU A 222 -4.87 -6.34 6.21
C LEU A 222 -3.53 -5.79 5.70
N THR A 223 -3.34 -4.49 5.82
CA THR A 223 -2.04 -3.83 5.74
C THR A 223 -1.79 -3.11 7.05
N PHE A 224 -0.74 -3.50 7.76
CA PHE A 224 -0.34 -2.89 9.01
C PHE A 224 1.09 -2.36 8.87
N GLU A 225 1.25 -1.06 9.03
CA GLU A 225 2.52 -0.36 8.88
C GLU A 225 2.85 0.42 10.16
N GLU A 226 4.06 0.19 10.65
CA GLU A 226 4.64 0.87 11.81
C GLU A 226 5.75 1.80 11.31
N GLN A 227 5.78 3.05 11.79
CA GLN A 227 6.95 3.91 11.63
C GLN A 227 8.00 3.66 12.73
N TYR A 228 9.23 4.10 12.48
CA TYR A 228 10.38 3.80 13.33
C TYR A 228 10.29 4.53 14.69
N SER A 229 10.21 3.79 15.81
CA SER A 229 10.33 4.40 17.14
C SER A 229 11.79 4.70 17.46
N HIS A 230 12.09 5.94 17.84
CA HIS A 230 13.39 6.32 18.43
C HIS A 230 13.52 5.91 19.90
N SER A 231 12.41 5.54 20.54
CA SER A 231 12.40 5.07 21.92
C SER A 231 12.67 3.56 21.99
N GLU A 232 13.79 3.17 22.61
CA GLU A 232 14.09 1.77 22.92
C GLU A 232 13.17 1.19 24.02
N ASN A 233 12.41 2.05 24.70
CA ASN A 233 11.77 1.77 25.98
C ASN A 233 10.29 1.34 25.90
N VAL A 234 9.58 1.58 24.80
CA VAL A 234 8.18 1.16 24.65
C VAL A 234 8.16 -0.07 23.75
N THR A 235 7.93 -1.23 24.33
CA THR A 235 7.85 -2.47 23.57
C THR A 235 6.62 -3.25 24.01
N LEU A 236 5.63 -3.31 23.13
CA LEU A 236 4.42 -4.08 23.34
C LEU A 236 4.74 -5.57 23.32
N GLU A 237 4.04 -6.35 24.15
CA GLU A 237 4.30 -7.79 24.29
C GLU A 237 3.90 -8.57 23.03
N LEU A 238 2.74 -8.26 22.45
CA LEU A 238 2.14 -9.10 21.42
C LEU A 238 1.37 -8.25 20.40
N LEU A 239 1.41 -8.66 19.13
CA LEU A 239 0.41 -8.27 18.14
C LEU A 239 -0.46 -9.50 17.84
N GLU A 240 -1.72 -9.48 18.24
CA GLU A 240 -2.68 -10.51 17.86
C GLU A 240 -3.34 -10.15 16.53
N VAL A 241 -3.31 -11.07 15.56
CA VAL A 241 -4.02 -10.91 14.28
C VAL A 241 -4.87 -12.16 14.07
N ASN A 242 -6.08 -12.15 14.62
CA ASN A 242 -7.01 -13.28 14.54
C ASN A 242 -8.10 -13.02 13.48
N THR A 243 -7.80 -13.38 12.22
CA THR A 243 -8.73 -13.19 11.09
C THR A 243 -8.74 -14.44 10.19
N PRO A 244 -9.61 -15.42 10.44
CA PRO A 244 -9.62 -16.66 9.67
C PRO A 244 -10.00 -16.45 8.20
N SER A 245 -10.70 -15.35 7.89
CA SER A 245 -11.14 -14.97 6.54
C SER A 245 -10.06 -14.25 5.72
N LEU A 246 -8.87 -14.03 6.28
CA LEU A 246 -7.85 -13.19 5.67
C LEU A 246 -7.30 -13.82 4.39
N GLU A 247 -7.29 -13.05 3.30
CA GLU A 247 -6.77 -13.43 1.99
C GLU A 247 -5.47 -12.69 1.63
N TYR A 248 -5.29 -11.49 2.16
CA TYR A 248 -4.11 -10.64 1.95
C TYR A 248 -3.57 -10.13 3.28
N LEU A 249 -2.27 -10.33 3.50
CA LEU A 249 -1.55 -9.86 4.68
C LEU A 249 -0.33 -9.04 4.26
N CYS A 250 -0.23 -7.80 4.71
CA CYS A 250 0.96 -6.98 4.59
C CYS A 250 1.36 -6.45 5.96
N LEU A 251 2.56 -6.80 6.41
CA LEU A 251 3.10 -6.39 7.70
C LEU A 251 4.42 -5.65 7.46
N ARG A 252 4.46 -4.37 7.82
CA ARG A 252 5.67 -3.56 7.87
C ARG A 252 5.91 -3.14 9.31
N LEU A 253 6.80 -3.84 10.00
CA LEU A 253 7.07 -3.63 11.42
C LEU A 253 8.46 -3.04 11.61
N ARG A 254 8.56 -2.06 12.52
CA ARG A 254 9.79 -1.34 12.87
C ARG A 254 10.27 -1.60 14.29
N GLY A 255 9.55 -2.48 14.99
CA GLY A 255 10.00 -3.14 16.19
C GLY A 255 9.39 -2.62 17.48
N CYS A 256 8.18 -2.09 17.44
CA CYS A 256 7.34 -1.85 18.63
C CYS A 256 6.90 -3.15 19.31
N TYR A 257 6.66 -4.24 18.56
CA TYR A 257 6.15 -5.51 19.11
C TYR A 257 7.26 -6.52 19.41
N LYS A 258 7.21 -7.22 20.55
CA LYS A 258 8.14 -8.30 20.87
C LYS A 258 7.89 -9.54 20.01
N GLN A 259 6.62 -9.88 19.79
CA GLN A 259 6.17 -11.01 18.96
C GLN A 259 4.80 -10.76 18.34
N ILE A 260 4.48 -11.54 17.31
CA ILE A 260 3.12 -11.64 16.75
C ILE A 260 2.55 -12.98 17.21
N LEU A 261 1.27 -12.99 17.61
CA LEU A 261 0.57 -14.25 17.84
C LEU A 261 0.43 -14.94 16.49
N VAL A 262 1.19 -16.01 16.32
CA VAL A 262 1.16 -16.80 15.09
C VAL A 262 -0.07 -17.69 15.11
N CYS A 263 -1.17 -17.18 14.58
CA CYS A 263 -2.35 -17.97 14.24
C CYS A 263 -2.15 -18.62 12.86
N ASP A 264 -2.73 -19.81 12.64
CA ASP A 264 -2.77 -20.38 11.30
C ASP A 264 -3.57 -19.47 10.35
N TYR A 265 -3.02 -19.19 9.17
CA TYR A 265 -3.64 -18.36 8.14
C TYR A 265 -4.10 -19.23 6.96
N PRO A 266 -5.23 -19.96 7.08
CA PRO A 266 -5.61 -20.98 6.10
C PRO A 266 -5.94 -20.42 4.72
N ASN A 267 -6.43 -19.18 4.67
CA ASN A 267 -6.98 -18.55 3.47
C ASN A 267 -6.08 -17.49 2.83
N VAL A 268 -4.93 -17.16 3.46
CA VAL A 268 -4.06 -16.10 2.94
C VAL A 268 -3.44 -16.56 1.63
N LYS A 269 -3.77 -15.85 0.56
CA LYS A 269 -3.28 -16.09 -0.80
C LYS A 269 -1.98 -15.33 -1.05
N LYS A 270 -1.86 -14.11 -0.52
CA LYS A 270 -0.70 -13.24 -0.71
C LYS A 270 -0.25 -12.64 0.62
N ALA A 271 1.05 -12.74 0.89
CA ALA A 271 1.69 -12.15 2.06
C ALA A 271 2.88 -11.26 1.67
N CYS A 272 3.00 -10.11 2.31
CA CYS A 272 4.13 -9.18 2.21
C CYS A 272 4.67 -8.89 3.61
N LEU A 273 5.95 -9.19 3.85
CA LEU A 273 6.57 -9.07 5.17
C LEU A 273 7.80 -8.16 5.09
N ASP A 274 7.80 -7.09 5.88
CA ASP A 274 8.94 -6.20 6.08
C ASP A 274 9.16 -5.93 7.58
N ILE A 275 9.86 -6.85 8.24
CA ILE A 275 10.00 -6.88 9.69
C ILE A 275 11.43 -6.45 10.06
N PHE A 276 11.55 -5.29 10.70
CA PHE A 276 12.82 -4.71 11.13
C PHE A 276 13.54 -5.59 12.15
N LEU A 277 14.87 -5.60 12.09
CA LEU A 277 15.73 -6.46 12.90
C LEU A 277 15.93 -5.95 14.33
N LYS A 278 15.23 -6.54 15.31
CA LYS A 278 15.64 -6.57 16.72
C LYS A 278 15.93 -8.04 17.11
N PRO A 279 16.88 -8.35 18.02
CA PRO A 279 17.23 -9.73 18.37
C PRO A 279 16.04 -10.64 18.71
N ARG A 280 15.00 -10.06 19.32
CA ARG A 280 13.74 -10.73 19.64
C ARG A 280 12.92 -11.20 18.44
N HIS A 281 13.00 -10.53 17.28
CA HIS A 281 12.21 -10.90 16.10
C HIS A 281 12.75 -12.14 15.38
N VAL A 282 14.05 -12.38 15.50
CA VAL A 282 14.75 -13.51 14.87
C VAL A 282 14.10 -14.86 15.23
N ALA A 283 13.53 -14.99 16.44
CA ALA A 283 12.97 -16.24 16.93
C ALA A 283 11.54 -16.54 16.41
N TRP A 284 10.73 -15.52 16.11
CA TRP A 284 9.32 -15.73 15.74
C TRP A 284 9.04 -15.53 14.25
N VAL A 285 9.90 -14.83 13.50
CA VAL A 285 9.74 -14.69 12.04
C VAL A 285 9.63 -16.04 11.32
N PRO A 286 10.46 -17.07 11.62
CA PRO A 286 10.28 -18.40 11.03
C PRO A 286 8.93 -19.06 11.41
N LYS A 287 8.43 -18.81 12.62
CA LYS A 287 7.10 -19.29 13.05
C LYS A 287 5.99 -18.63 12.23
N LEU A 288 6.09 -17.32 11.99
CA LEU A 288 5.15 -16.61 11.12
C LEU A 288 5.17 -17.18 9.70
N LEU A 289 6.35 -17.47 9.14
CA LEU A 289 6.48 -18.11 7.84
C LEU A 289 5.76 -19.47 7.81
N ARG A 290 5.85 -20.26 8.89
CA ARG A 290 5.13 -21.53 9.03
C ARG A 290 3.61 -21.37 8.94
N ALA A 291 3.05 -20.36 9.58
CA ALA A 291 1.61 -20.07 9.47
C ALA A 291 1.19 -19.59 8.07
N LEU A 292 2.13 -19.09 7.27
CA LEU A 292 1.92 -18.63 5.89
C LEU A 292 2.28 -19.67 4.82
N CYS A 293 2.52 -20.94 5.19
CA CYS A 293 2.96 -21.99 4.28
C CYS A 293 1.96 -22.29 3.13
N LYS A 294 0.68 -21.96 3.32
CA LYS A 294 -0.40 -22.18 2.33
C LYS A 294 -0.52 -21.06 1.29
N THR A 295 0.28 -20.00 1.40
CA THR A 295 0.24 -18.85 0.49
C THR A 295 0.64 -19.20 -0.94
N LYS A 296 0.10 -18.45 -1.91
CA LYS A 296 0.47 -18.55 -3.33
C LYS A 296 1.51 -17.51 -3.74
N PHE A 297 1.52 -16.38 -3.06
CA PHE A 297 2.42 -15.25 -3.33
C PHE A 297 3.07 -14.81 -2.02
N LEU A 298 4.39 -14.87 -1.94
CA LEU A 298 5.15 -14.44 -0.78
C LEU A 298 6.16 -13.39 -1.20
N TRP A 299 6.12 -12.23 -0.53
CA TRP A 299 7.09 -11.17 -0.70
C TRP A 299 7.78 -10.91 0.64
N LEU A 300 9.09 -11.18 0.68
CA LEU A 300 9.95 -10.88 1.81
C LEU A 300 10.81 -9.67 1.46
N GLN A 301 10.56 -8.56 2.14
CA GLN A 301 11.36 -7.34 1.97
C GLN A 301 12.69 -7.43 2.73
N VAL A 302 13.57 -6.47 2.46
CA VAL A 302 14.95 -6.40 2.95
C VAL A 302 15.06 -6.67 4.44
N SER A 303 14.21 -6.06 5.27
CA SER A 303 14.33 -6.23 6.72
C SER A 303 14.02 -7.64 7.20
N THR A 304 13.03 -8.30 6.58
CA THR A 304 12.68 -9.70 6.89
C THR A 304 13.78 -10.65 6.46
N ILE A 305 14.36 -10.45 5.28
CA ILE A 305 15.48 -11.25 4.78
C ILE A 305 16.69 -11.17 5.71
N GLU A 306 17.02 -9.99 6.19
CA GLU A 306 18.10 -9.78 7.14
C GLU A 306 17.85 -10.44 8.50
N CYS A 307 16.59 -10.50 8.95
CA CYS A 307 16.20 -11.30 10.11
C CYS A 307 16.46 -12.79 9.90
N LEU A 308 16.14 -13.32 8.71
CA LEU A 308 16.35 -14.72 8.36
C LEU A 308 17.84 -15.09 8.24
N ILE A 309 18.66 -14.24 7.62
CA ILE A 309 20.11 -14.48 7.49
C ILE A 309 20.78 -14.60 8.86
N ARG A 310 20.29 -13.87 9.86
CA ARG A 310 20.82 -13.87 11.23
C ARG A 310 20.18 -14.92 12.13
N ALA A 311 19.18 -15.66 11.65
CA ALA A 311 18.56 -16.71 12.43
C ALA A 311 19.57 -17.83 12.68
N PRO A 312 19.77 -18.26 13.94
CA PRO A 312 20.73 -19.31 14.27
C PRO A 312 20.30 -20.66 13.67
N VAL A 313 18.98 -20.88 13.55
CA VAL A 313 18.37 -22.05 12.91
C VAL A 313 17.28 -21.56 11.94
N LEU A 314 17.44 -21.88 10.66
CA LEU A 314 16.46 -21.64 9.61
C LEU A 314 15.60 -22.90 9.42
N ASP A 315 14.59 -23.04 10.27
CA ASP A 315 13.56 -24.08 10.12
C ASP A 315 12.41 -23.53 9.27
N LEU A 316 12.59 -23.60 7.95
CA LEU A 316 11.64 -23.09 6.96
C LEU A 316 10.54 -24.14 6.70
N PRO A 317 9.27 -23.73 6.60
CA PRO A 317 8.18 -24.65 6.25
C PRO A 317 8.20 -24.99 4.75
N ASP A 318 7.57 -26.11 4.40
CA ASP A 318 7.27 -26.42 3.00
C ASP A 318 6.15 -25.51 2.47
N PHE A 319 6.50 -24.68 1.49
CA PHE A 319 5.60 -23.78 0.77
C PHE A 319 4.98 -24.50 -0.44
N CYS A 320 4.19 -25.55 -0.17
CA CYS A 320 3.64 -26.46 -1.19
C CYS A 320 2.70 -25.80 -2.22
N ASN A 321 2.18 -24.61 -1.93
CA ASN A 321 1.25 -23.88 -2.79
C ASN A 321 1.85 -22.61 -3.41
N LEU A 322 3.12 -22.31 -3.11
CA LEU A 322 3.73 -21.06 -3.52
C LEU A 322 4.06 -21.07 -5.02
N ILE A 323 3.48 -20.10 -5.72
CA ILE A 323 3.60 -19.93 -7.17
C ILE A 323 4.62 -18.84 -7.47
N GLN A 324 4.64 -17.76 -6.68
CA GLN A 324 5.58 -16.67 -6.83
C GLN A 324 6.25 -16.31 -5.50
N LEU A 325 7.56 -16.19 -5.55
CA LEU A 325 8.41 -15.74 -4.46
C LEU A 325 9.13 -14.46 -4.88
N GLN A 326 8.98 -13.39 -4.10
CA GLN A 326 9.73 -12.16 -4.26
C GLN A 326 10.61 -11.93 -3.02
N LEU A 327 11.89 -11.69 -3.25
CA LEU A 327 12.89 -11.47 -2.23
C LEU A 327 13.61 -10.16 -2.52
N ASP A 328 13.58 -9.24 -1.56
CA ASP A 328 14.34 -8.01 -1.64
C ASP A 328 15.57 -8.12 -0.74
N PHE A 329 16.76 -7.93 -1.31
CA PHE A 329 18.03 -8.03 -0.61
C PHE A 329 18.68 -6.65 -0.45
N TYR A 330 19.33 -6.42 0.70
CA TYR A 330 20.35 -5.37 0.80
C TYR A 330 21.64 -5.83 0.12
N ARG A 331 22.07 -7.04 0.49
CA ARG A 331 23.18 -7.77 -0.12
C ARG A 331 22.68 -9.14 -0.52
N PHE A 332 22.97 -9.53 -1.76
CA PHE A 332 22.60 -10.84 -2.27
C PHE A 332 23.13 -11.95 -1.36
N ASN A 333 22.35 -13.01 -1.19
CA ASN A 333 22.71 -14.17 -0.37
C ASN A 333 22.19 -15.45 -1.04
N SER A 334 23.08 -16.14 -1.74
CA SER A 334 22.75 -17.36 -2.48
C SER A 334 22.29 -18.49 -1.57
N ARG A 335 22.88 -18.62 -0.38
CA ARG A 335 22.57 -19.69 0.57
C ARG A 335 21.11 -19.66 1.02
N LEU A 336 20.65 -18.51 1.54
CA LEU A 336 19.25 -18.36 1.96
C LEU A 336 18.29 -18.61 0.80
N LEU A 337 18.64 -18.11 -0.39
CA LEU A 337 17.81 -18.25 -1.58
C LEU A 337 17.68 -19.74 -1.98
N ILE A 338 18.78 -20.49 -2.02
CA ILE A 338 18.74 -21.94 -2.27
C ILE A 338 17.93 -22.68 -1.20
N ASP A 339 18.11 -22.34 0.07
CA ASP A 339 17.36 -22.97 1.17
C ASP A 339 15.86 -22.68 1.06
N LEU A 340 15.45 -21.49 0.64
CA LEU A 340 14.04 -21.18 0.34
C LEU A 340 13.53 -21.97 -0.87
N LEU A 341 14.30 -22.03 -1.97
CA LEU A 341 13.88 -22.76 -3.18
C LEU A 341 13.66 -24.25 -2.94
N ARG A 342 14.46 -24.87 -2.06
CA ARG A 342 14.27 -26.28 -1.66
C ARG A 342 12.88 -26.54 -1.06
N ASN A 343 12.36 -25.56 -0.33
CA ASN A 343 11.07 -25.63 0.34
C ASN A 343 9.89 -25.13 -0.52
N CYS A 344 10.10 -24.80 -1.79
CA CYS A 344 9.06 -24.22 -2.67
C CYS A 344 8.78 -25.10 -3.90
N PRO A 345 8.28 -26.33 -3.77
CA PRO A 345 8.29 -27.34 -4.85
C PRO A 345 7.52 -26.95 -6.11
N LYS A 346 6.51 -26.08 -6.02
CA LYS A 346 5.65 -25.65 -7.15
C LYS A 346 5.94 -24.23 -7.66
N LEU A 347 7.07 -23.64 -7.26
CA LEU A 347 7.41 -22.26 -7.61
C LEU A 347 7.53 -22.08 -9.12
N GLN A 348 6.82 -21.09 -9.67
CA GLN A 348 6.82 -20.77 -11.10
C GLN A 348 7.52 -19.46 -11.42
N ALA A 349 7.50 -18.50 -10.49
CA ALA A 349 8.08 -17.18 -10.67
C ALA A 349 8.96 -16.79 -9.48
N LEU A 350 10.21 -16.43 -9.76
CA LEU A 350 11.16 -15.92 -8.77
C LEU A 350 11.52 -14.47 -9.10
N LYS A 351 11.36 -13.57 -8.13
CA LYS A 351 11.76 -12.16 -8.25
C LYS A 351 12.80 -11.82 -7.20
N ILE A 352 13.93 -11.26 -7.62
CA ILE A 352 15.06 -10.91 -6.77
C ILE A 352 15.38 -9.44 -6.98
N TYR A 353 15.17 -8.61 -5.98
CA TYR A 353 15.46 -7.18 -6.07
C TYR A 353 16.55 -6.79 -5.08
N THR A 354 17.63 -6.19 -5.57
CA THR A 354 18.70 -5.65 -4.71
C THR A 354 18.50 -4.14 -4.54
N SER A 355 18.17 -3.70 -3.32
CA SER A 355 17.98 -2.26 -3.01
C SER A 355 19.23 -1.63 -2.40
N GLU A 356 19.60 -0.44 -2.88
CA GLU A 356 20.60 0.43 -2.25
C GLU A 356 19.98 1.47 -1.32
N PHE A 357 18.68 1.75 -1.47
CA PHE A 357 17.96 2.72 -0.67
C PHE A 357 17.46 2.05 0.59
N ILE A 358 18.30 2.15 1.61
CA ILE A 358 18.01 1.70 2.95
C ILE A 358 18.13 2.92 3.86
N ASP A 359 17.17 3.07 4.77
CA ASP A 359 17.22 4.07 5.84
C ASP A 359 18.61 4.08 6.51
N ASP A 360 19.17 5.27 6.78
CA ASP A 360 20.51 5.38 7.38
C ASP A 360 20.64 4.62 8.71
N HIS A 361 19.54 4.46 9.45
CA HIS A 361 19.48 3.62 10.65
C HIS A 361 19.68 2.13 10.36
N LEU A 362 19.02 1.63 9.31
CA LEU A 362 19.16 0.26 8.82
C LEU A 362 20.60 0.01 8.30
N ARG A 363 21.19 0.99 7.62
CA ARG A 363 22.55 0.93 7.05
C ARG A 363 23.63 0.66 8.10
N LYS A 364 23.50 1.21 9.31
CA LYS A 364 24.41 0.95 10.43
C LYS A 364 24.26 -0.47 10.99
N SER A 365 23.02 -0.95 11.14
CA SER A 365 22.72 -2.31 11.64
C SER A 365 23.26 -3.41 10.70
N TYR A 366 23.11 -3.21 9.38
CA TYR A 366 23.55 -4.17 8.36
C TYR A 366 25.05 -4.17 8.08
N ARG A 367 25.78 -3.09 8.41
CA ARG A 367 27.25 -3.07 8.24
C ARG A 367 27.97 -4.08 9.13
N ASN A 368 27.40 -4.38 10.31
CA ASN A 368 28.03 -5.23 11.32
C ASN A 368 27.65 -6.71 11.20
N SER A 369 26.73 -7.09 10.28
CA SER A 369 26.12 -8.44 10.24
C SER A 369 26.69 -9.39 9.20
N HIS A 370 27.50 -8.93 8.24
CA HIS A 370 27.81 -9.74 7.05
C HIS A 370 29.28 -10.16 6.96
N LYS A 371 29.55 -11.44 7.24
CA LYS A 371 30.62 -12.14 6.51
C LYS A 371 30.12 -12.34 5.08
N ARG A 372 30.93 -12.00 4.07
CA ARG A 372 30.63 -12.35 2.67
C ARG A 372 30.54 -13.87 2.60
N ASN A 373 29.39 -14.39 2.21
CA ASN A 373 29.28 -15.79 1.87
C ASN A 373 29.71 -15.92 0.41
N GLY A 374 30.63 -16.83 0.13
CA GLY A 374 30.91 -17.22 -1.26
C GLY A 374 29.78 -18.09 -1.80
N TRP A 375 29.68 -18.17 -3.13
CA TRP A 375 28.86 -19.20 -3.75
C TRP A 375 29.34 -20.59 -3.31
N THR A 376 28.38 -21.44 -2.95
CA THR A 376 28.61 -22.86 -2.71
C THR A 376 27.58 -23.64 -3.50
N GLN A 377 28.05 -24.45 -4.45
CA GLN A 377 27.14 -25.20 -5.31
C GLN A 377 26.28 -26.16 -4.46
N PRO A 378 24.93 -26.12 -4.62
CA PRO A 378 24.05 -27.01 -3.86
C PRO A 378 24.31 -28.49 -4.19
N LEU A 379 24.32 -29.34 -3.15
CA LEU A 379 24.48 -30.80 -3.30
C LEU A 379 23.41 -31.44 -4.19
N SER A 380 22.18 -30.92 -4.13
CA SER A 380 21.05 -31.32 -4.95
C SER A 380 20.36 -30.09 -5.52
N VAL A 381 19.80 -30.22 -6.73
CA VAL A 381 19.06 -29.15 -7.37
C VAL A 381 17.65 -29.07 -6.77
N PRO A 382 17.22 -27.90 -6.26
CA PRO A 382 15.83 -27.70 -5.84
C PRO A 382 14.83 -28.12 -6.91
N ASN A 383 13.84 -28.92 -6.53
CA ASN A 383 12.87 -29.52 -7.45
C ASN A 383 12.17 -28.46 -8.31
N CYS A 384 11.85 -27.30 -7.74
CA CYS A 384 11.15 -26.23 -8.44
C CYS A 384 11.94 -25.66 -9.61
N ILE A 385 13.27 -25.55 -9.50
CA ILE A 385 14.14 -25.05 -10.57
C ILE A 385 14.02 -25.97 -11.79
N VAL A 386 14.02 -27.27 -11.57
CA VAL A 386 13.98 -28.27 -12.65
C VAL A 386 12.58 -28.36 -13.27
N SER A 387 11.53 -28.35 -12.44
CA SER A 387 10.20 -28.83 -12.86
C SER A 387 9.12 -27.75 -13.04
N HIS A 388 9.24 -26.58 -12.41
CA HIS A 388 8.15 -25.59 -12.37
C HIS A 388 8.57 -24.15 -12.67
N LEU A 389 9.84 -23.79 -12.44
CA LEU A 389 10.32 -22.41 -12.51
C LEU A 389 10.34 -21.90 -13.96
N ASN A 390 9.35 -21.08 -14.30
CA ASN A 390 9.12 -20.56 -15.65
C ASN A 390 9.77 -19.19 -15.87
N THR A 391 9.76 -18.33 -14.86
CA THR A 391 10.20 -16.93 -14.99
C THR A 391 11.09 -16.51 -13.83
N VAL A 392 12.20 -15.87 -14.14
CA VAL A 392 13.08 -15.23 -13.16
C VAL A 392 13.24 -13.76 -13.52
N GLU A 393 13.07 -12.87 -12.54
CA GLU A 393 13.31 -11.44 -12.68
C GLU A 393 14.33 -11.00 -11.61
N TYR A 394 15.50 -10.55 -12.04
CA TYR A 394 16.55 -10.04 -11.16
C TYR A 394 16.72 -8.54 -11.43
N ARG A 395 16.40 -7.69 -10.45
CA ARG A 395 16.67 -6.25 -10.50
C ARG A 395 17.82 -5.85 -9.58
N GLY A 396 18.68 -4.97 -10.07
CA GLY A 396 19.83 -4.47 -9.31
C GLY A 396 21.04 -5.41 -9.35
N TYR A 397 21.15 -6.22 -10.40
CA TYR A 397 22.26 -7.17 -10.61
C TYR A 397 23.60 -6.44 -10.78
N GLN A 398 24.62 -6.87 -10.04
CA GLN A 398 25.96 -6.27 -10.06
C GLN A 398 27.04 -7.20 -10.62
N ASP A 399 26.71 -8.43 -10.99
CA ASP A 399 27.65 -9.44 -11.47
C ASP A 399 28.79 -9.71 -10.49
N THR A 400 28.47 -9.71 -9.19
CA THR A 400 29.44 -10.23 -8.22
C THR A 400 29.66 -11.73 -8.44
N PRO A 401 30.80 -12.33 -8.02
CA PRO A 401 31.03 -13.76 -8.23
C PRO A 401 29.90 -14.65 -7.70
N GLU A 402 29.28 -14.28 -6.58
CA GLU A 402 28.15 -15.03 -6.02
C GLU A 402 26.87 -14.90 -6.86
N GLU A 403 26.56 -13.68 -7.32
CA GLU A 403 25.39 -13.41 -8.17
C GLU A 403 25.52 -14.10 -9.53
N HIS A 404 26.73 -14.07 -10.11
CA HIS A 404 27.05 -14.68 -11.39
C HIS A 404 26.88 -16.19 -11.34
N GLU A 405 27.51 -16.85 -10.37
CA GLU A 405 27.41 -18.30 -10.21
C GLU A 405 25.98 -18.76 -9.92
N PHE A 406 25.23 -18.03 -9.10
CA PHE A 406 23.82 -18.34 -8.87
C PHE A 406 22.98 -18.20 -10.16
N THR A 407 23.19 -17.12 -10.91
CA THR A 407 22.49 -16.85 -12.17
C THR A 407 22.81 -17.93 -13.21
N ALA A 408 24.08 -18.29 -13.33
CA ALA A 408 24.55 -19.39 -14.17
C ALA A 408 23.90 -20.72 -13.80
N TYR A 409 23.86 -21.03 -12.49
CA TYR A 409 23.24 -22.22 -11.97
C TYR A 409 21.75 -22.32 -12.35
N ILE A 410 20.99 -21.23 -12.23
CA ILE A 410 19.58 -21.20 -12.63
C ILE A 410 19.41 -21.38 -14.15
N LEU A 411 20.24 -20.74 -14.97
CA LEU A 411 20.21 -20.90 -16.43
C LEU A 411 20.51 -22.34 -16.86
N GLN A 412 21.49 -22.97 -16.23
CA GLN A 412 21.93 -24.34 -16.56
C GLN A 412 20.95 -25.40 -16.05
N ARG A 413 20.36 -25.21 -14.87
CA ARG A 413 19.52 -26.22 -14.21
C ARG A 413 18.02 -26.01 -14.41
N GLY A 414 17.60 -24.83 -14.87
CA GLY A 414 16.21 -24.48 -15.15
C GLY A 414 15.70 -25.11 -16.44
N LEU A 415 15.23 -26.37 -16.38
CA LEU A 415 14.83 -27.12 -17.59
C LEU A 415 13.51 -26.65 -18.21
N VAL A 416 12.63 -26.03 -17.44
CA VAL A 416 11.35 -25.46 -17.91
C VAL A 416 11.35 -23.94 -17.98
N LEU A 417 12.50 -23.31 -17.75
CA LEU A 417 12.65 -21.86 -17.70
C LEU A 417 12.32 -21.25 -19.07
N LYS A 418 11.39 -20.29 -19.11
CA LYS A 418 10.95 -19.59 -20.33
C LYS A 418 11.60 -18.23 -20.46
N THR A 419 11.74 -17.50 -19.35
CA THR A 419 12.30 -16.15 -19.36
C THR A 419 13.16 -15.89 -18.13
N MET A 420 14.34 -15.32 -18.36
CA MET A 420 15.17 -14.74 -17.32
C MET A 420 15.42 -13.27 -17.67
N ARG A 421 14.91 -12.35 -16.84
CA ARG A 421 15.12 -10.91 -16.98
C ARG A 421 16.12 -10.44 -15.96
N ILE A 422 17.15 -9.73 -16.42
CA ILE A 422 18.19 -9.17 -15.58
C ILE A 422 18.22 -7.67 -15.85
N HIS A 423 17.97 -6.86 -14.84
CA HIS A 423 18.12 -5.42 -14.88
C HIS A 423 19.41 -5.10 -14.13
N ALA A 424 20.48 -4.88 -14.89
CA ALA A 424 21.79 -4.57 -14.35
C ALA A 424 21.83 -3.11 -13.87
N LYS A 425 22.71 -2.81 -12.91
CA LYS A 425 23.01 -1.40 -12.61
C LYS A 425 23.82 -0.79 -13.76
N TYR A 426 23.39 0.39 -14.21
CA TYR A 426 24.04 1.16 -15.28
C TYR A 426 25.44 1.57 -14.84
N ASP A 427 26.43 0.85 -15.35
CA ASP A 427 27.84 1.23 -15.46
C ASP A 427 28.36 0.63 -16.79
N ASP A 428 29.46 1.15 -17.36
CA ASP A 428 30.08 0.72 -18.64
C ASP A 428 30.40 -0.80 -18.74
N LEU A 429 30.23 -1.54 -17.64
CA LEU A 429 30.34 -2.99 -17.52
C LEU A 429 29.09 -3.78 -17.98
N GLY A 430 27.94 -3.13 -18.19
CA GLY A 430 26.67 -3.79 -18.55
C GLY A 430 26.75 -4.69 -19.80
N LEU A 431 27.44 -4.24 -20.84
CA LEU A 431 27.65 -5.02 -22.07
C LEU A 431 28.51 -6.26 -21.85
N LYS A 432 29.58 -6.17 -21.04
CA LYS A 432 30.46 -7.31 -20.73
C LYS A 432 29.73 -8.38 -19.93
N ARG A 433 28.89 -7.96 -18.97
CA ARG A 433 28.04 -8.84 -18.16
C ARG A 433 27.02 -9.61 -19.00
N HIS A 434 26.40 -8.93 -19.99
CA HIS A 434 25.50 -9.60 -20.94
C HIS A 434 26.23 -10.68 -21.74
N MET A 435 27.42 -10.41 -22.26
CA MET A 435 28.18 -11.40 -23.05
C MET A 435 28.47 -12.67 -22.23
N ALA A 436 29.01 -12.51 -21.01
CA ALA A 436 29.35 -13.64 -20.15
C ALA A 436 28.13 -14.53 -19.82
N LEU A 437 26.97 -13.94 -19.47
CA LEU A 437 25.76 -14.70 -19.18
C LEU A 437 25.12 -15.34 -20.41
N SER A 438 25.37 -14.79 -21.61
CA SER A 438 24.81 -15.31 -22.87
C SER A 438 25.55 -16.53 -23.38
N GLU A 439 26.83 -16.68 -23.03
CA GLU A 439 27.66 -17.84 -23.36
C GLU A 439 27.31 -19.07 -22.52
N ILE A 440 26.57 -18.91 -21.42
CA ILE A 440 26.17 -19.99 -20.54
C ILE A 440 25.19 -20.93 -21.25
N GLN A 441 25.54 -22.22 -21.28
CA GLN A 441 24.66 -23.26 -21.80
C GLN A 441 23.38 -23.34 -20.96
N ARG A 442 22.23 -23.18 -21.64
CA ARG A 442 20.92 -23.19 -21.00
C ARG A 442 20.40 -24.62 -20.85
N GLY A 443 19.81 -24.93 -19.71
CA GLY A 443 19.09 -26.18 -19.48
C GLY A 443 17.78 -26.26 -20.28
N SER A 444 17.12 -25.11 -20.50
CA SER A 444 15.92 -24.98 -21.32
C SER A 444 16.23 -24.33 -22.66
N SER A 445 15.89 -25.01 -23.76
CA SER A 445 15.99 -24.45 -25.12
C SER A 445 15.00 -23.32 -25.39
N MET A 446 13.96 -23.20 -24.56
CA MET A 446 12.95 -22.14 -24.65
C MET A 446 13.33 -20.88 -23.86
N CYS A 447 14.37 -20.93 -23.03
CA CYS A 447 14.73 -19.82 -22.15
C CYS A 447 15.24 -18.62 -22.95
N ARG A 448 14.52 -17.49 -22.87
CA ARG A 448 14.96 -16.18 -23.35
C ARG A 448 15.63 -15.41 -22.20
N LEU A 449 16.86 -14.98 -22.43
CA LEU A 449 17.58 -14.08 -21.51
C LEU A 449 17.40 -12.65 -22.02
N GLU A 450 16.84 -11.79 -21.18
CA GLU A 450 16.63 -10.37 -21.45
C GLU A 450 17.48 -9.58 -20.45
N VAL A 451 18.52 -8.88 -20.92
CA VAL A 451 19.38 -8.04 -20.07
C VAL A 451 19.10 -6.58 -20.40
N HIS A 452 18.74 -5.80 -19.38
CA HIS A 452 18.33 -4.39 -19.47
C HIS A 452 19.24 -3.48 -18.65
#